data_AF-A0A8T5BSJ2-F1
#
_entry.id   AF-A0A8T5BSJ2-F1
#
_cell.length_a   1.000
_cell.length_b   1.000
_cell.length_c   1.000
_cell.angle_alpha   90.00
_cell.angle_beta   90.00
_cell.angle_gamma   90.00
#
_symmetry.space_group_name_H-M   'P 1'
#
loop_
_entity.id
_entity.type
_entity.pdbx_description
1 polymer ?
#
loop_
_entity_poly.entity_id
_entity_poly.type
_entity_poly.pdbx_seq_one_letter_code
_entity_poly.pdbx_strand_id
1 'polypeptide(L)'
;MTITQKQSRSELYKDTKIQSLLSFFISGEITELKPVFNLKHGYLYPQVESITGDREKVENFLTQLYEAGILDRQLYDRIIYCPKCKSQNISTHYCCPYCESFDIKRSSLLEHVKCGYIDVEDKFRKNEKLYCPKCKIEIIQGKDYRKAGIWCTCKECGKSFDTPIIKHFCRNCQETFTFENLEMKDVYTYRLNEKVKNEIAPGLIFIGPIKELLERLGFKVDSPAFLKGRSGATHTFDIAIYKSDEAKCLAVIDLATSNDVVTEQPVIALFAKIYDATPERAYLIAIPRLSDNAKKMADLYKIKVIEGKSASEVTVAIKEEIAANYTH
;
A
#
# COMPACT_ATOMS: atom_id res chain seq x y z
N MET A 1 -20.87 0.57 15.67
CA MET A 1 -21.53 1.39 14.63
C MET A 1 -20.39 1.95 13.80
N THR A 2 -20.18 1.63 12.52
CA THR A 2 -21.12 1.25 11.48
C THR A 2 -20.36 0.43 10.45
N ILE A 3 -20.93 -0.71 10.04
CA ILE A 3 -20.47 -1.52 8.91
C ILE A 3 -20.83 -0.72 7.66
N THR A 4 -19.91 0.07 7.14
CA THR A 4 -20.14 0.81 5.89
C THR A 4 -19.72 -0.06 4.72
N GLN A 5 -20.73 -0.59 4.04
CA GLN A 5 -20.73 -1.08 2.66
C GLN A 5 -19.46 -1.81 2.19
N LYS A 6 -19.53 -3.15 2.23
CA LYS A 6 -18.59 -4.03 1.53
C LYS A 6 -18.80 -3.84 0.02
N GLN A 7 -18.22 -2.78 -0.53
CA GLN A 7 -18.15 -2.56 -1.97
C GLN A 7 -17.55 -3.82 -2.58
N SER A 8 -18.21 -4.39 -3.59
CA SER A 8 -17.74 -5.66 -4.14
C SER A 8 -16.35 -5.45 -4.75
N ARG A 9 -15.43 -6.40 -4.58
CA ARG A 9 -14.08 -6.31 -5.17
C ARG A 9 -14.14 -6.08 -6.69
N SER A 10 -15.16 -6.65 -7.34
CA SER A 10 -15.49 -6.42 -8.75
C SER A 10 -15.80 -4.96 -9.11
N GLU A 11 -16.35 -4.14 -8.20
CA GLU A 11 -16.54 -2.70 -8.44
C GLU A 11 -15.23 -1.94 -8.31
N LEU A 12 -14.39 -2.29 -7.33
CA LEU A 12 -13.08 -1.68 -7.14
C LEU A 12 -12.15 -1.93 -8.32
N TYR A 13 -12.24 -3.11 -8.95
CA TYR A 13 -11.48 -3.41 -10.16
C TYR A 13 -11.88 -2.58 -11.38
N LYS A 14 -13.01 -1.86 -11.35
CA LYS A 14 -13.41 -0.93 -12.43
C LYS A 14 -12.73 0.43 -12.30
N ASP A 15 -12.22 0.76 -11.12
CA ASP A 15 -11.56 2.04 -10.90
C ASP A 15 -10.19 2.04 -11.61
N THR A 16 -10.03 2.98 -12.54
CA THR A 16 -8.80 3.12 -13.35
C THR A 16 -7.56 3.39 -12.50
N LYS A 17 -7.72 4.02 -11.33
CA LYS A 17 -6.63 4.26 -10.38
C LYS A 17 -6.20 2.96 -9.72
N ILE A 18 -7.17 2.12 -9.35
CA ILE A 18 -6.89 0.80 -8.76
C ILE A 18 -6.23 -0.09 -9.79
N GLN A 19 -6.75 -0.14 -11.02
CA GLN A 19 -6.13 -0.88 -12.13
C GLN A 19 -4.68 -0.43 -12.38
N SER A 20 -4.42 0.88 -12.38
CA SER A 20 -3.07 1.42 -12.53
C SER A 20 -2.15 1.04 -11.37
N LEU A 21 -2.65 0.99 -10.13
CA LEU A 21 -1.82 0.52 -9.02
C LEU A 21 -1.49 -0.96 -9.13
N LEU A 22 -2.49 -1.78 -9.50
CA LEU A 22 -2.34 -3.22 -9.64
C LEU A 22 -1.39 -3.59 -10.78
N SER A 23 -1.37 -2.83 -11.88
CA SER A 23 -0.45 -3.08 -12.99
C SER A 23 1.01 -2.99 -12.54
N PHE A 24 1.39 -2.04 -11.69
CA PHE A 24 2.75 -1.94 -11.14
C PHE A 24 3.15 -3.19 -10.34
N PHE A 25 2.22 -3.78 -9.59
CA PHE A 25 2.48 -5.03 -8.84
C PHE A 25 2.59 -6.25 -9.75
N ILE A 26 1.79 -6.30 -10.80
CA ILE A 26 1.74 -7.43 -11.75
C ILE A 26 2.93 -7.40 -12.70
N SER A 27 3.33 -6.22 -13.18
CA SER A 27 4.54 -6.04 -14.01
C SER A 27 5.83 -6.34 -13.23
N GLY A 28 5.76 -6.36 -11.90
CA GLY A 28 6.91 -6.54 -11.03
C GLY A 28 7.74 -5.28 -10.83
N GLU A 29 7.29 -4.13 -11.36
CA GLU A 29 7.91 -2.82 -11.09
C GLU A 29 7.95 -2.51 -9.60
N ILE A 30 6.91 -2.94 -8.87
CA ILE A 30 6.90 -2.93 -7.41
C ILE A 30 6.51 -4.29 -6.87
N THR A 31 7.18 -4.71 -5.81
CA THR A 31 6.77 -5.88 -5.00
C THR A 31 6.11 -5.45 -3.70
N GLU A 32 6.39 -4.22 -3.26
CA GLU A 32 5.91 -3.63 -2.03
C GLU A 32 5.86 -2.10 -2.18
N LEU A 33 4.75 -1.50 -1.77
CA LEU A 33 4.65 -0.05 -1.58
C LEU A 33 5.28 0.30 -0.23
N LYS A 34 6.42 0.98 -0.27
CA LYS A 34 7.09 1.50 0.92
C LYS A 34 6.88 3.01 1.03
N PRO A 35 6.57 3.52 2.22
CA PRO A 35 6.45 4.95 2.43
C PRO A 35 7.84 5.62 2.42
N VAL A 36 7.90 6.87 1.96
CA VAL A 36 9.11 7.70 1.94
C VAL A 36 8.89 8.91 2.85
N PHE A 37 9.78 9.13 3.81
CA PHE A 37 9.66 10.24 4.74
C PHE A 37 10.12 11.57 4.13
N ASN A 38 9.32 12.61 4.29
CA ASN A 38 9.60 13.99 3.91
C ASN A 38 9.45 14.91 5.13
N LEU A 39 10.43 15.79 5.38
CA LEU A 39 10.42 16.68 6.54
C LEU A 39 9.23 17.65 6.59
N LYS A 40 8.69 18.07 5.45
CA LYS A 40 7.57 19.03 5.37
C LYS A 40 6.22 18.33 5.37
N HIS A 41 6.16 17.15 4.76
CA HIS A 41 4.89 16.50 4.42
C HIS A 41 4.66 15.17 5.13
N GLY A 42 5.65 14.64 5.83
CA GLY A 42 5.59 13.33 6.45
C GLY A 42 5.84 12.19 5.49
N TYR A 43 5.25 11.04 5.81
CA TYR A 43 5.32 9.86 4.97
C TYR A 43 4.45 9.95 3.73
N LEU A 44 5.06 9.61 2.60
CA LEU A 44 4.50 9.69 1.26
C LEU A 44 4.52 8.32 0.59
N TYR A 45 3.63 8.08 -0.35
CA TYR A 45 3.66 6.92 -1.25
C TYR A 45 3.72 7.43 -2.70
N PRO A 46 4.91 7.79 -3.21
CA PRO A 46 5.04 8.55 -4.46
C PRO A 46 4.26 7.98 -5.65
N GLN A 47 4.23 6.66 -5.77
CA GLN A 47 3.48 5.93 -6.80
C GLN A 47 1.96 6.04 -6.62
N VAL A 48 1.47 6.12 -5.39
CA VAL A 48 0.04 6.28 -5.11
C VAL A 48 -0.37 7.74 -5.22
N GLU A 49 0.51 8.68 -4.84
CA GLU A 49 0.26 10.11 -5.08
C GLU A 49 0.15 10.42 -6.58
N SER A 50 1.00 9.83 -7.43
CA SER A 50 0.94 10.05 -8.88
C SER A 50 -0.37 9.52 -9.50
N ILE A 51 -0.91 8.42 -8.98
CA ILE A 51 -2.18 7.82 -9.41
C ILE A 51 -3.38 8.61 -8.90
N THR A 52 -3.38 8.96 -7.62
CA THR A 52 -4.53 9.60 -6.97
C THR A 52 -4.63 11.08 -7.34
N GLY A 53 -3.49 11.73 -7.61
CA GLY A 53 -3.35 13.16 -7.87
C GLY A 53 -3.53 14.03 -6.62
N ASP A 54 -3.74 13.41 -5.46
CA ASP A 54 -4.15 14.09 -4.24
C ASP A 54 -3.65 13.33 -3.01
N ARG A 55 -2.71 13.94 -2.29
CA ARG A 55 -2.07 13.34 -1.10
C ARG A 55 -3.07 13.05 0.00
N GLU A 56 -4.10 13.87 0.20
CA GLU A 56 -5.05 13.67 1.29
C GLU A 56 -5.91 12.41 1.10
N LYS A 57 -6.01 11.93 -0.14
CA LYS A 57 -6.77 10.72 -0.48
C LYS A 57 -5.96 9.44 -0.39
N VAL A 58 -4.63 9.50 -0.29
CA VAL A 58 -3.75 8.33 -0.32
C VAL A 58 -4.04 7.37 0.84
N GLU A 59 -4.20 7.89 2.06
CA GLU A 59 -4.48 7.07 3.25
C GLU A 59 -5.80 6.30 3.09
N ASN A 60 -6.85 6.99 2.64
CA ASN A 60 -8.17 6.38 2.42
C ASN A 60 -8.14 5.37 1.26
N PHE A 61 -7.45 5.69 0.17
CA PHE A 61 -7.31 4.80 -1.00
C PHE A 61 -6.62 3.48 -0.62
N LEU A 62 -5.50 3.54 0.08
CA LEU A 62 -4.79 2.34 0.54
C LEU A 62 -5.58 1.56 1.59
N THR A 63 -6.28 2.26 2.48
CA THR A 63 -7.15 1.62 3.49
C THR A 63 -8.30 0.86 2.83
N GLN A 64 -8.96 1.45 1.83
CA GLN A 64 -10.03 0.81 1.06
C GLN A 64 -9.55 -0.49 0.40
N LEU A 65 -8.37 -0.47 -0.22
CA LEU A 65 -7.79 -1.66 -0.87
C LEU A 65 -7.40 -2.75 0.14
N TYR A 66 -6.90 -2.35 1.32
CA TYR A 66 -6.62 -3.28 2.41
C TYR A 66 -7.91 -3.91 2.96
N GLU A 67 -8.94 -3.11 3.25
CA GLU A 67 -10.24 -3.59 3.77
C GLU A 67 -10.97 -4.49 2.77
N ALA A 68 -10.80 -4.23 1.47
CA ALA A 68 -11.27 -5.11 0.40
C ALA A 68 -10.47 -6.42 0.27
N GLY A 69 -9.37 -6.57 1.01
CA GLY A 69 -8.47 -7.72 0.93
C GLY A 69 -7.70 -7.81 -0.39
N ILE A 70 -7.54 -6.68 -1.08
CA ILE A 70 -6.73 -6.57 -2.31
C ILE A 70 -5.25 -6.44 -1.93
N LEU A 71 -4.96 -5.60 -0.94
CA LEU A 71 -3.62 -5.43 -0.40
C LEU A 71 -3.53 -6.06 0.99
N ASP A 72 -2.40 -6.69 1.26
CA ASP A 72 -1.97 -6.96 2.63
C ASP A 72 -1.12 -5.77 3.12
N ARG A 73 -1.12 -5.49 4.43
CA ARG A 73 -0.33 -4.41 5.01
C ARG A 73 0.47 -4.84 6.23
N GLN A 74 1.64 -4.22 6.43
CA GLN A 74 2.49 -4.43 7.60
C GLN A 74 2.85 -3.07 8.22
N LEU A 75 2.84 -2.97 9.55
CA LEU A 75 3.25 -1.74 10.23
C LEU A 75 4.71 -1.42 9.89
N TYR A 76 4.93 -0.21 9.38
CA TYR A 76 6.24 0.32 9.01
C TYR A 76 6.77 1.28 10.07
N ASP A 77 5.93 2.23 10.50
CA ASP A 77 6.28 3.23 11.51
C ASP A 77 5.02 3.73 12.23
N ARG A 78 5.21 4.44 13.34
CA ARG A 78 4.17 5.17 14.07
C ARG A 78 4.64 6.58 14.33
N ILE A 79 4.05 7.53 13.61
CA ILE A 79 4.49 8.92 13.62
C ILE A 79 3.67 9.77 14.59
N ILE A 80 4.35 10.67 15.29
CA ILE A 80 3.74 11.61 16.24
C ILE A 80 3.30 12.88 15.52
N TYR A 81 2.08 13.30 15.80
CA TYR A 81 1.50 14.56 15.34
C TYR A 81 1.30 15.51 16.52
N CYS A 82 1.52 16.80 16.26
CA CYS A 82 1.11 17.84 17.19
C CYS A 82 -0.42 17.82 17.34
N PRO A 83 -0.97 17.69 18.57
CA PRO A 83 -2.41 17.64 18.77
C PRO A 83 -3.12 18.92 18.30
N LYS A 84 -2.41 20.06 18.34
CA LYS A 84 -2.94 21.39 17.98
C LYS A 84 -2.93 21.69 16.48
N CYS A 85 -1.79 21.49 15.80
CA CYS A 85 -1.62 21.91 14.40
C CYS A 85 -1.42 20.77 13.40
N LYS A 86 -1.43 19.51 13.87
CA LYS A 86 -1.17 18.30 13.07
C LYS A 86 0.15 18.32 12.30
N SER A 87 1.14 19.10 12.76
CA SER A 87 2.50 19.04 12.24
C SER A 87 3.23 17.83 12.81
N GLN A 88 4.12 17.23 12.00
CA GLN A 88 4.99 16.12 12.38
C GLN A 88 6.39 16.61 12.80
N ASN A 89 6.66 17.92 12.71
CA ASN A 89 7.94 18.51 13.07
C ASN A 89 8.04 18.68 14.60
N ILE A 90 8.21 17.56 15.28
CA ILE A 90 8.24 17.45 16.73
C ILE A 90 9.68 17.25 17.21
N SER A 91 10.08 17.97 18.27
CA SER A 91 11.26 17.66 19.07
C SER A 91 10.85 17.06 20.41
N THR A 92 11.81 16.44 21.08
CA THR A 92 11.66 15.98 22.46
C THR A 92 12.50 16.86 23.37
N HIS A 93 11.91 17.37 24.44
CA HIS A 93 12.57 18.08 25.52
C HIS A 93 12.59 17.21 26.77
N TYR A 94 13.77 17.09 27.38
CA TYR A 94 13.95 16.51 28.70
C TYR A 94 13.89 17.64 29.73
N CYS A 95 12.90 17.61 30.60
CA CYS A 95 12.55 18.70 31.49
C CYS A 95 12.76 18.35 32.96
N CYS A 96 12.95 19.37 33.78
CA CYS A 96 12.98 19.29 35.22
C CYS A 96 11.61 18.82 35.76
N PRO A 97 11.53 17.79 36.62
CA PRO A 97 10.27 17.33 37.20
C PRO A 97 9.64 18.34 38.18
N TYR A 98 10.40 19.34 38.63
CA TYR A 98 9.96 20.28 39.67
C TYR A 98 9.46 21.62 39.15
N CYS A 99 9.99 22.09 38.02
CA CYS A 99 9.63 23.39 37.44
C CYS A 99 9.43 23.33 35.91
N GLU A 100 9.52 22.14 35.32
CA GLU A 100 9.30 21.86 33.90
C GLU A 100 10.26 22.54 32.90
N SER A 101 11.24 23.30 33.37
CA SER A 101 12.28 23.87 32.51
C SER A 101 13.10 22.78 31.82
N PHE A 102 13.38 22.98 30.53
CA PHE A 102 14.27 22.12 29.75
C PHE A 102 15.75 22.50 29.91
N ASP A 103 16.08 23.61 30.59
CA ASP A 103 17.47 23.98 30.86
C ASP A 103 18.04 23.14 32.02
N ILE A 104 18.48 21.93 31.67
CA ILE A 104 19.03 20.94 32.58
C ILE A 104 20.48 20.64 32.21
N LYS A 105 21.37 20.62 33.20
CA LYS A 105 22.74 20.10 33.05
C LYS A 105 22.74 18.61 33.35
N ARG A 106 23.13 17.79 32.37
CA ARG A 106 23.32 16.33 32.53
C ARG A 106 24.78 16.04 32.91
N SER A 107 24.99 15.31 34.01
CA SER A 107 26.29 14.83 34.49
C SER A 107 26.23 13.32 34.78
N SER A 108 27.37 12.62 34.79
CA SER A 108 27.44 11.23 35.27
C SER A 108 27.55 11.22 36.79
N LEU A 109 26.93 10.24 37.47
CA LEU A 109 27.31 9.88 38.84
C LEU A 109 28.47 8.89 38.81
N LEU A 110 29.54 9.19 39.54
CA LEU A 110 30.67 8.29 39.69
C LEU A 110 30.71 7.73 41.11
N GLU A 111 30.85 6.42 41.22
CA GLU A 111 31.16 5.70 42.45
C GLU A 111 32.64 5.32 42.45
N HIS A 112 33.41 5.79 43.43
CA HIS A 112 34.79 5.31 43.63
C HIS A 112 34.77 3.92 44.29
N VAL A 113 35.23 2.89 43.57
CA VAL A 113 35.16 1.48 43.97
C VAL A 113 35.83 1.23 45.32
N LYS A 114 36.97 1.89 45.58
CA LYS A 114 37.75 1.63 46.80
C LYS A 114 37.11 2.20 48.07
N CYS A 115 36.42 3.33 48.01
CA CYS A 115 35.92 4.02 49.22
C CYS A 115 34.40 4.27 49.25
N GLY A 116 33.67 3.85 48.20
CA GLY A 116 32.21 3.95 48.08
C GLY A 116 31.67 5.37 47.95
N TYR A 117 32.52 6.38 47.71
CA TYR A 117 32.04 7.75 47.55
C TYR A 117 31.34 7.92 46.20
N ILE A 118 30.11 8.45 46.22
CA ILE A 118 29.28 8.68 45.05
C ILE A 118 29.00 10.17 44.92
N ASP A 119 29.25 10.75 43.75
CA ASP A 119 28.90 12.15 43.46
C ASP A 119 28.93 12.41 41.94
N VAL A 120 28.58 13.63 41.53
CA VAL A 120 28.68 14.04 40.12
C VAL A 120 30.13 14.09 39.64
N GLU A 121 30.35 13.63 38.41
CA GLU A 121 31.66 13.59 37.74
C GLU A 121 32.41 14.93 37.80
N ASP A 122 31.68 16.05 37.74
CA ASP A 122 32.26 17.40 37.85
C ASP A 122 33.09 17.59 39.13
N LYS A 123 32.68 16.98 40.25
CA LYS A 123 33.42 17.07 41.52
C LYS A 123 34.64 16.16 41.56
N PHE A 124 34.66 15.09 40.77
CA PHE A 124 35.82 14.24 40.61
C PHE A 124 36.86 14.88 39.68
N ARG A 125 36.43 15.70 38.73
CA ARG A 125 37.31 16.27 37.72
C ARG A 125 38.17 17.41 38.27
N LYS A 126 39.49 17.28 38.10
CA LYS A 126 40.48 18.36 38.27
C LYS A 126 41.38 18.38 37.05
N ASN A 127 41.26 19.42 36.23
CA ASN A 127 41.89 19.50 34.91
C ASN A 127 41.47 18.30 34.05
N GLU A 128 42.44 17.59 33.45
CA GLU A 128 42.21 16.40 32.61
C GLU A 128 42.12 15.09 33.41
N LYS A 129 42.32 15.14 34.74
CA LYS A 129 42.38 13.97 35.62
C LYS A 129 41.18 13.89 36.55
N LEU A 130 40.86 12.68 37.01
CA LEU A 130 39.80 12.43 37.98
C LEU A 130 40.41 12.07 39.34
N TYR A 131 39.89 12.66 40.40
CA TYR A 131 40.29 12.41 41.78
C TYR A 131 39.06 12.21 42.66
N CYS A 132 39.07 11.18 43.51
CA CYS A 132 37.99 10.99 44.46
C CYS A 132 37.94 12.18 45.46
N PRO A 133 36.79 12.89 45.60
CA PRO A 133 36.69 14.02 46.53
C PRO A 133 36.89 13.62 48.00
N LYS A 134 36.57 12.37 48.36
CA LYS A 134 36.70 11.85 49.73
C LYS A 134 38.13 11.47 50.10
N CYS A 135 38.80 10.64 49.30
CA CYS A 135 40.14 10.14 49.63
C CYS A 135 41.29 10.84 48.88
N LYS A 136 40.97 11.76 47.97
CA LYS A 136 41.93 12.54 47.15
C LYS A 136 42.86 11.71 46.27
N ILE A 137 42.54 10.44 46.05
CA ILE A 137 43.29 9.52 45.18
C ILE A 137 42.86 9.75 43.73
N GLU A 138 43.82 9.77 42.80
CA GLU A 138 43.57 9.76 41.36
C GLU A 138 42.86 8.46 40.97
N ILE A 139 41.76 8.57 40.22
CA ILE A 139 40.96 7.42 39.80
C ILE A 139 41.04 7.26 38.29
N ILE A 140 41.23 6.02 37.83
CA ILE A 140 41.33 5.70 36.41
C ILE A 140 40.05 5.02 35.93
N GLN A 141 39.59 5.42 34.74
CA GLN A 141 38.41 4.85 34.09
C GLN A 141 38.55 3.34 33.89
N GLY A 142 37.50 2.59 34.24
CA GLY A 142 37.44 1.13 34.05
C GLY A 142 38.13 0.30 35.13
N LYS A 143 38.81 0.93 36.09
CA LYS A 143 39.45 0.24 37.22
C LYS A 143 38.97 0.75 38.58
N ASP A 144 39.06 2.06 38.79
CA ASP A 144 38.94 2.62 40.13
C ASP A 144 37.54 3.21 40.40
N TYR A 145 36.73 3.43 39.38
CA TYR A 145 35.37 3.94 39.55
C TYR A 145 34.34 3.28 38.62
N ARG A 146 33.07 3.35 39.02
CA ARG A 146 31.91 2.89 38.26
C ARG A 146 31.00 4.08 37.96
N LYS A 147 30.33 4.05 36.80
CA LYS A 147 29.24 4.99 36.51
C LYS A 147 27.98 4.48 37.21
N ALA A 148 27.57 5.15 38.27
CA ALA A 148 26.42 4.76 39.09
C ALA A 148 25.08 5.21 38.49
N GLY A 149 25.09 6.19 37.58
CA GLY A 149 23.88 6.68 36.93
C GLY A 149 24.07 8.02 36.24
N ILE A 150 22.94 8.63 35.88
CA ILE A 150 22.86 10.00 35.36
C ILE A 150 22.35 10.89 36.49
N TRP A 151 22.90 12.09 36.58
CA TRP A 151 22.40 13.15 37.46
C TRP A 151 22.11 14.38 36.62
N CYS A 152 20.95 14.97 36.85
CA CYS A 152 20.52 16.20 36.23
C CYS A 152 20.42 17.30 37.28
N THR A 153 20.88 18.50 36.93
CA THR A 153 20.67 19.72 37.73
C THR A 153 19.95 20.75 36.88
N CYS A 154 18.79 21.21 37.33
CA CYS A 154 18.06 22.27 36.64
C CYS A 154 18.75 23.62 36.88
N LYS A 155 19.00 24.37 35.80
CA LYS A 155 19.62 25.70 35.92
C LYS A 155 18.64 26.78 36.39
N GLU A 156 17.34 26.57 36.21
CA GLU A 156 16.31 27.51 36.64
C GLU A 156 16.01 27.41 38.15
N CYS A 157 15.71 26.21 38.66
CA CYS A 157 15.32 26.03 40.07
C CYS A 157 16.43 25.47 40.97
N GLY A 158 17.59 25.13 40.42
CA GLY A 158 18.74 24.56 41.14
C GLY A 158 18.55 23.12 41.65
N LYS A 159 17.34 22.57 41.57
CA LYS A 159 17.06 21.20 42.04
C LYS A 159 17.76 20.16 41.19
N SER A 160 18.14 19.07 41.84
CA SER A 160 18.75 17.91 41.19
C SER A 160 17.84 16.69 41.24
N PHE A 161 17.96 15.84 40.22
CA PHE A 161 17.14 14.64 39.99
C PHE A 161 17.87 13.70 39.05
N ASP A 162 17.49 12.43 39.01
CA ASP A 162 18.06 11.41 38.14
C ASP A 162 17.24 11.18 36.86
N THR A 163 15.93 11.41 36.92
CA THR A 163 14.99 11.16 35.82
C THR A 163 14.29 12.44 35.37
N PRO A 164 14.61 13.00 34.17
CA PRO A 164 13.85 14.10 33.59
C PRO A 164 12.46 13.64 33.13
N ILE A 165 11.47 14.53 33.17
CA ILE A 165 10.19 14.30 32.50
C ILE A 165 10.34 14.58 31.00
N ILE A 166 9.67 13.78 30.17
CA ILE A 166 9.74 13.91 28.71
C ILE A 166 8.54 14.72 28.23
N LYS A 167 8.81 15.80 27.51
CA LYS A 167 7.79 16.58 26.81
C LYS A 167 8.12 16.63 25.31
N HIS A 168 7.09 16.67 24.48
CA HIS A 168 7.19 16.91 23.06
C HIS A 168 6.96 18.39 22.77
N PHE A 169 7.72 18.95 21.83
CA PHE A 169 7.61 20.34 21.42
C PHE A 169 7.41 20.42 19.90
N CYS A 170 6.33 21.07 19.49
CA CYS A 170 6.04 21.28 18.08
C CYS A 170 6.83 22.47 17.56
N ARG A 171 7.79 22.25 16.66
CA ARG A 171 8.57 23.35 16.05
C ARG A 171 7.74 24.27 15.15
N ASN A 172 6.54 23.84 14.76
CA ASN A 172 5.66 24.62 13.87
C ASN A 172 4.76 25.60 14.63
N CYS A 173 4.12 25.18 15.73
CA CYS A 173 3.19 26.03 16.49
C CYS A 173 3.62 26.28 17.95
N GLN A 174 4.79 25.79 18.35
CA GLN A 174 5.39 25.91 19.68
C GLN A 174 4.58 25.26 20.82
N GLU A 175 3.57 24.45 20.48
CA GLU A 175 2.81 23.70 21.46
C GLU A 175 3.70 22.66 22.15
N THR A 176 3.57 22.55 23.47
CA THR A 176 4.24 21.53 24.27
C THR A 176 3.21 20.54 24.79
N PHE A 177 3.47 19.24 24.62
CA PHE A 177 2.53 18.19 25.01
C PHE A 177 3.27 16.96 25.55
N THR A 178 2.56 16.07 26.22
CA THR A 178 3.09 14.84 26.83
C THR A 178 2.64 13.61 26.05
N PHE A 179 3.06 12.43 26.49
CA PHE A 179 2.55 11.16 25.97
C PHE A 179 1.02 11.03 26.11
N GLU A 180 0.42 11.63 27.14
CA GLU A 180 -1.03 11.55 27.37
C GLU A 180 -1.85 12.26 26.28
N ASN A 181 -1.34 13.38 25.76
CA ASN A 181 -2.01 14.22 24.76
C ASN A 181 -1.45 14.04 23.35
N LEU A 182 -0.72 12.95 23.14
CA LEU A 182 0.03 12.67 21.92
C LEU A 182 -0.90 12.02 20.88
N GLU A 183 -0.85 12.50 19.65
CA GLU A 183 -1.56 11.86 18.53
C GLU A 183 -0.56 11.05 17.71
N MET A 184 -0.89 9.78 17.48
CA MET A 184 -0.09 8.88 16.66
C MET A 184 -0.90 8.37 15.47
N LYS A 185 -0.25 8.27 14.32
CA LYS A 185 -0.79 7.49 13.20
C LYS A 185 0.18 6.39 12.82
N ASP A 186 -0.40 5.23 12.54
CA ASP A 186 0.31 4.11 11.96
C ASP A 186 0.58 4.37 10.48
N VAL A 187 1.77 4.00 10.04
CA VAL A 187 2.21 4.04 8.64
C VAL A 187 2.54 2.61 8.25
N TYR A 188 2.13 2.19 7.05
CA TYR A 188 2.19 0.79 6.64
C TYR A 188 3.03 0.61 5.38
N THR A 189 3.61 -0.56 5.19
CA THR A 189 3.92 -1.05 3.84
C THR A 189 2.71 -1.83 3.31
N TYR A 190 2.57 -1.89 1.98
CA TYR A 190 1.49 -2.65 1.34
C TYR A 190 2.04 -3.58 0.27
N ARG A 191 1.48 -4.79 0.20
CA ARG A 191 1.79 -5.80 -0.81
C ARG A 191 0.51 -6.30 -1.46
N LEU A 192 0.57 -6.66 -2.74
CA LEU A 192 -0.56 -7.31 -3.40
C LEU A 192 -0.78 -8.67 -2.75
N ASN A 193 -2.01 -8.94 -2.32
CA ASN A 193 -2.35 -10.22 -1.74
C ASN A 193 -2.25 -11.33 -2.81
N GLU A 194 -1.55 -12.41 -2.50
CA GLU A 194 -1.23 -13.47 -3.48
C GLU A 194 -2.48 -14.16 -4.07
N LYS A 195 -3.56 -14.31 -3.28
CA LYS A 195 -4.83 -14.86 -3.81
C LYS A 195 -5.43 -13.95 -4.88
N VAL A 196 -5.28 -12.66 -4.67
CA VAL A 196 -5.78 -11.61 -5.56
C VAL A 196 -4.92 -11.49 -6.79
N LYS A 197 -3.60 -11.62 -6.64
CA LYS A 197 -2.69 -11.71 -7.77
C LYS A 197 -3.09 -12.83 -8.73
N ASN A 198 -3.43 -14.01 -8.22
CA ASN A 198 -3.89 -15.13 -9.06
C ASN A 198 -5.29 -14.91 -9.67
N GLU A 199 -6.16 -14.12 -9.02
CA GLU A 199 -7.50 -13.79 -9.52
C GLU A 199 -7.46 -12.78 -10.69
N ILE A 200 -6.60 -11.75 -10.62
CA ILE A 200 -6.63 -10.61 -11.55
C ILE A 200 -5.48 -10.65 -12.56
N ALA A 201 -4.37 -11.34 -12.28
CA ALA A 201 -3.24 -11.42 -13.21
C ALA A 201 -3.64 -11.92 -14.60
N PRO A 202 -4.51 -12.95 -14.75
CA PRO A 202 -4.98 -13.34 -16.07
C PRO A 202 -5.74 -12.21 -16.78
N GLY A 203 -6.62 -11.52 -16.06
CA GLY A 203 -7.32 -10.33 -16.55
C GLY A 203 -6.35 -9.28 -17.08
N LEU A 204 -5.40 -8.78 -16.28
CA LEU A 204 -4.48 -7.73 -16.74
C LEU A 204 -3.47 -8.18 -17.80
N ILE A 205 -2.90 -9.39 -17.68
CA ILE A 205 -1.85 -9.89 -18.60
C ILE A 205 -2.41 -10.12 -20.00
N PHE A 206 -3.63 -10.64 -20.11
CA PHE A 206 -4.23 -10.96 -21.39
C PHE A 206 -5.16 -9.85 -21.89
N ILE A 207 -6.03 -9.27 -21.05
CA ILE A 207 -7.01 -8.27 -21.49
C ILE A 207 -6.35 -6.94 -21.86
N GLY A 208 -5.30 -6.50 -21.16
CA GLY A 208 -4.60 -5.23 -21.43
C GLY A 208 -4.09 -5.13 -22.88
N PRO A 209 -3.21 -6.05 -23.32
CA PRO A 209 -2.70 -6.06 -24.70
C PRO A 209 -3.79 -6.22 -25.76
N ILE A 210 -4.85 -6.98 -25.45
CA ILE A 210 -5.99 -7.16 -26.35
C ILE A 210 -6.76 -5.85 -26.50
N LYS A 211 -7.05 -5.17 -25.39
CA LYS A 211 -7.71 -3.87 -25.40
C LYS A 211 -6.93 -2.86 -26.24
N GLU A 212 -5.63 -2.71 -26.01
CA GLU A 212 -4.77 -1.81 -26.78
C GLU A 212 -4.70 -2.17 -28.26
N LEU A 213 -4.70 -3.46 -28.61
CA LEU A 213 -4.80 -3.91 -29.99
C LEU A 213 -6.13 -3.46 -30.63
N LEU A 214 -7.25 -3.74 -29.96
CA LEU A 214 -8.59 -3.43 -30.46
C LEU A 214 -8.80 -1.93 -30.65
N GLU A 215 -8.34 -1.11 -29.70
CA GLU A 215 -8.38 0.35 -29.80
C GLU A 215 -7.52 0.87 -30.96
N ARG A 216 -6.32 0.29 -31.18
CA ARG A 216 -5.47 0.62 -32.34
C ARG A 216 -6.08 0.21 -33.68
N LEU A 217 -6.93 -0.82 -33.69
CA LEU A 217 -7.72 -1.21 -34.86
C LEU A 217 -8.92 -0.29 -35.10
N GLY A 218 -9.12 0.73 -34.26
CA GLY A 218 -10.14 1.74 -34.43
C GLY A 218 -11.51 1.35 -33.86
N PHE A 219 -11.58 0.37 -32.96
CA PHE A 219 -12.80 0.04 -32.23
C PHE A 219 -12.92 0.85 -30.94
N LYS A 220 -14.15 1.12 -30.52
CA LYS A 220 -14.42 1.53 -29.14
C LYS A 220 -14.50 0.27 -28.27
N VAL A 221 -13.78 0.26 -27.15
CA VAL A 221 -13.62 -0.93 -26.30
C VAL A 221 -13.92 -0.60 -24.85
N ASP A 222 -14.87 -1.32 -24.26
CA ASP A 222 -15.14 -1.27 -22.82
C ASP A 222 -14.53 -2.51 -22.14
N SER A 223 -13.84 -2.32 -21.01
CA SER A 223 -13.19 -3.40 -20.24
C SER A 223 -13.02 -2.97 -18.77
N PRO A 224 -13.68 -3.63 -17.80
CA PRO A 224 -14.76 -4.61 -18.01
C PRO A 224 -15.99 -3.94 -18.63
N ALA A 225 -16.80 -4.72 -19.35
CA ALA A 225 -18.01 -4.24 -20.02
C ALA A 225 -19.29 -4.72 -19.34
N PHE A 226 -20.33 -3.87 -19.41
CA PHE A 226 -21.65 -4.13 -18.83
C PHE A 226 -22.72 -4.04 -19.91
N LEU A 227 -23.43 -5.13 -20.14
CA LEU A 227 -24.51 -5.20 -21.12
C LEU A 227 -25.82 -5.56 -20.44
N LYS A 228 -26.86 -4.79 -20.72
CA LYS A 228 -28.20 -5.06 -20.21
C LYS A 228 -28.87 -6.12 -21.09
N GLY A 229 -29.28 -7.22 -20.48
CA GLY A 229 -30.01 -8.29 -21.14
C GLY A 229 -31.47 -7.96 -21.40
N ARG A 230 -32.12 -8.77 -22.24
CA ARG A 230 -33.56 -8.70 -22.52
C ARG A 230 -34.41 -8.90 -21.26
N SER A 231 -33.90 -9.66 -20.30
CA SER A 231 -34.51 -9.85 -18.98
C SER A 231 -34.46 -8.61 -18.09
N GLY A 232 -33.68 -7.59 -18.46
CA GLY A 232 -33.36 -6.43 -17.63
C GLY A 232 -32.17 -6.63 -16.69
N ALA A 233 -31.64 -7.85 -16.54
CA ALA A 233 -30.41 -8.12 -15.81
C ALA A 233 -29.18 -7.48 -16.48
N THR A 234 -28.18 -7.09 -15.69
CA THR A 234 -26.91 -6.59 -16.21
C THR A 234 -25.87 -7.70 -16.17
N HIS A 235 -25.35 -8.06 -17.34
CA HIS A 235 -24.30 -9.06 -17.51
C HIS A 235 -22.94 -8.36 -17.63
N THR A 236 -21.92 -8.97 -17.04
CA THR A 236 -20.54 -8.47 -17.07
C THR A 236 -19.70 -9.34 -18.01
N PHE A 237 -18.91 -8.70 -18.86
CA PHE A 237 -17.95 -9.32 -19.78
C PHE A 237 -16.56 -8.72 -19.57
N ASP A 238 -15.51 -9.46 -19.89
CA ASP A 238 -14.15 -8.93 -19.76
C ASP A 238 -13.90 -7.81 -20.79
N ILE A 239 -14.40 -7.97 -22.01
CA ILE A 239 -14.35 -6.96 -23.06
C ILE A 239 -15.68 -6.89 -23.82
N ALA A 240 -16.14 -5.67 -24.15
CA ALA A 240 -17.11 -5.46 -25.22
C ALA A 240 -16.54 -4.51 -26.28
N ILE A 241 -16.80 -4.87 -27.54
CA ILE A 241 -16.33 -4.15 -28.73
C ILE A 241 -17.53 -3.44 -29.36
N TYR A 242 -17.36 -2.16 -29.67
CA TYR A 242 -18.34 -1.31 -30.32
C TYR A 242 -17.73 -0.70 -31.59
N LYS A 243 -18.58 -0.44 -32.59
CA LYS A 243 -18.19 0.37 -33.73
C LYS A 243 -18.11 1.84 -33.30
N SER A 244 -17.10 2.57 -33.75
CA SER A 244 -16.77 3.91 -33.22
C SER A 244 -17.90 4.94 -33.27
N ASP A 245 -18.85 4.79 -34.20
CA ASP A 245 -20.00 5.70 -34.37
C ASP A 245 -21.35 5.10 -33.93
N GLU A 246 -21.41 3.85 -33.45
CA GLU A 246 -22.67 3.18 -33.10
C GLU A 246 -22.69 2.69 -31.64
N ALA A 247 -23.81 2.90 -30.95
CA ALA A 247 -24.01 2.37 -29.58
C ALA A 247 -24.25 0.84 -29.54
N LYS A 248 -24.27 0.17 -30.70
CA LYS A 248 -24.53 -1.27 -30.81
C LYS A 248 -23.26 -2.06 -30.52
N CYS A 249 -23.33 -3.00 -29.57
CA CYS A 249 -22.25 -3.93 -29.26
C CYS A 249 -22.07 -4.94 -30.41
N LEU A 250 -20.86 -5.00 -30.97
CA LEU A 250 -20.48 -5.90 -32.06
C LEU A 250 -20.05 -7.27 -31.55
N ALA A 251 -19.31 -7.30 -30.45
CA ALA A 251 -18.78 -8.51 -29.89
C ALA A 251 -18.52 -8.39 -28.40
N VAL A 252 -18.60 -9.51 -27.70
CA VAL A 252 -18.14 -9.67 -26.33
C VAL A 252 -17.05 -10.72 -26.26
N ILE A 253 -16.13 -10.53 -25.31
CA ILE A 253 -15.03 -11.46 -25.05
C ILE A 253 -14.97 -11.74 -23.56
N ASP A 254 -14.88 -13.01 -23.21
CA ASP A 254 -14.47 -13.48 -21.89
C ASP A 254 -13.14 -14.21 -21.97
N LEU A 255 -12.38 -14.15 -20.88
CA LEU A 255 -11.13 -14.87 -20.67
C LEU A 255 -11.33 -15.93 -19.58
N ALA A 256 -10.94 -17.16 -19.91
CA ALA A 256 -10.87 -18.27 -18.98
C ALA A 256 -9.44 -18.82 -18.92
N THR A 257 -8.92 -19.02 -17.71
CA THR A 257 -7.56 -19.53 -17.51
C THR A 257 -7.54 -20.72 -16.58
N SER A 258 -6.60 -21.63 -16.81
CA SER A 258 -6.36 -22.84 -16.02
C SER A 258 -4.89 -23.23 -16.11
N ASN A 259 -4.40 -24.01 -15.14
CA ASN A 259 -3.01 -24.49 -15.14
C ASN A 259 -2.75 -25.56 -16.23
N ASP A 260 -3.79 -26.28 -16.68
CA ASP A 260 -3.66 -27.36 -17.66
C ASP A 260 -4.73 -27.25 -18.76
N VAL A 261 -6.00 -27.34 -18.37
CA VAL A 261 -7.13 -27.29 -19.31
C VAL A 261 -8.30 -26.53 -18.73
N VAL A 262 -8.94 -25.69 -19.55
CA VAL A 262 -10.17 -25.00 -19.20
C VAL A 262 -11.36 -25.93 -19.47
N THR A 263 -12.20 -26.13 -18.45
CA THR A 263 -13.36 -27.03 -18.49
C THR A 263 -14.59 -26.35 -19.11
N GLU A 264 -15.74 -27.00 -19.05
CA GLU A 264 -16.99 -26.57 -19.68
C GLU A 264 -17.64 -25.37 -18.96
N GLN A 265 -17.32 -25.15 -17.68
CA GLN A 265 -18.00 -24.13 -16.86
C GLN A 265 -17.94 -22.71 -17.46
N PRO A 266 -16.78 -22.20 -17.93
CA PRO A 266 -16.72 -20.88 -18.56
C PRO A 266 -17.55 -20.77 -19.84
N VAL A 267 -17.64 -21.85 -20.63
CA VAL A 267 -18.49 -21.90 -21.83
C VAL A 267 -19.97 -21.77 -21.45
N ILE A 268 -20.40 -22.51 -20.42
CA ILE A 268 -21.78 -22.46 -19.90
C ILE A 268 -22.10 -21.06 -19.36
N ALA A 269 -21.17 -20.47 -18.59
CA ALA A 269 -21.34 -19.14 -18.02
C ALA A 269 -21.45 -18.07 -19.12
N LEU A 270 -20.58 -18.12 -20.14
CA LEU A 270 -20.65 -17.19 -21.27
C LEU A 270 -21.95 -17.38 -22.06
N PHE A 271 -22.37 -18.63 -22.32
CA PHE A 271 -23.62 -18.92 -23.01
C PHE A 271 -24.83 -18.30 -22.30
N ALA A 272 -24.92 -18.45 -20.97
CA ALA A 272 -26.00 -17.86 -20.18
C ALA A 272 -26.06 -16.33 -20.32
N LYS A 273 -24.90 -15.66 -20.33
CA LYS A 273 -24.81 -14.21 -20.52
C LYS A 273 -25.26 -13.78 -21.93
N ILE A 274 -24.74 -14.42 -22.98
CA ILE A 274 -25.01 -14.01 -24.37
C ILE A 274 -26.43 -14.35 -24.82
N TYR A 275 -27.05 -15.39 -24.25
CA TYR A 275 -28.45 -15.72 -24.52
C TYR A 275 -29.38 -14.56 -24.16
N ASP A 276 -29.07 -13.86 -23.06
CA ASP A 276 -29.84 -12.72 -22.58
C ASP A 276 -29.37 -11.38 -23.17
N ALA A 277 -28.06 -11.13 -23.21
CA ALA A 277 -27.46 -9.88 -23.71
C ALA A 277 -27.47 -9.74 -25.24
N THR A 278 -27.59 -10.84 -25.98
CA THR A 278 -27.67 -10.88 -27.46
C THR A 278 -26.61 -10.03 -28.20
N PRO A 279 -25.31 -10.20 -27.93
CA PRO A 279 -24.28 -9.60 -28.76
C PRO A 279 -24.29 -10.22 -30.17
N GLU A 280 -23.74 -9.51 -31.16
CA GLU A 280 -23.68 -10.02 -32.54
C GLU A 280 -22.70 -11.17 -32.69
N ARG A 281 -21.56 -11.13 -31.97
CA ARG A 281 -20.63 -12.26 -31.82
C ARG A 281 -20.16 -12.42 -30.37
N ALA A 282 -19.73 -13.62 -30.01
CA ALA A 282 -19.20 -13.94 -28.69
C ALA A 282 -17.91 -14.76 -28.82
N TYR A 283 -16.89 -14.35 -28.08
CA TYR A 283 -15.59 -15.00 -28.05
C TYR A 283 -15.26 -15.47 -26.63
N LEU A 284 -14.67 -16.66 -26.53
CA LEU A 284 -14.05 -17.16 -25.31
C LEU A 284 -12.56 -17.37 -25.58
N ILE A 285 -11.73 -16.62 -24.88
CA ILE A 285 -10.29 -16.86 -24.85
C ILE A 285 -10.02 -17.90 -23.77
N ALA A 286 -9.36 -18.99 -24.13
CA ALA A 286 -8.99 -20.06 -23.20
C ALA A 286 -7.47 -20.20 -23.10
N ILE A 287 -6.94 -20.09 -21.88
CA ILE A 287 -5.52 -20.26 -21.57
C ILE A 287 -5.32 -21.53 -20.72
N PRO A 288 -4.47 -22.48 -21.14
CA PRO A 288 -3.82 -22.55 -22.44
C PRO A 288 -4.75 -23.04 -23.56
N ARG A 289 -5.80 -23.80 -23.22
CA ARG A 289 -6.75 -24.43 -24.15
C ARG A 289 -8.03 -24.90 -23.43
N LEU A 290 -9.10 -25.12 -24.19
CA LEU A 290 -10.31 -25.83 -23.75
C LEU A 290 -10.13 -27.35 -23.79
N SER A 291 -10.91 -28.03 -22.96
CA SER A 291 -11.14 -29.48 -23.09
C SER A 291 -11.94 -29.79 -24.37
N ASP A 292 -11.81 -31.01 -24.89
CA ASP A 292 -12.51 -31.42 -26.12
C ASP A 292 -14.04 -31.34 -25.99
N ASN A 293 -14.56 -31.61 -24.79
CA ASN A 293 -15.98 -31.44 -24.49
C ASN A 293 -16.38 -29.96 -24.51
N ALA A 294 -15.58 -29.10 -23.87
CA ALA A 294 -15.85 -27.67 -23.86
C ALA A 294 -15.79 -27.04 -25.26
N LYS A 295 -14.88 -27.52 -26.15
CA LYS A 295 -14.83 -27.12 -27.57
C LYS A 295 -16.12 -27.48 -28.30
N LYS A 296 -16.57 -28.73 -28.20
CA LYS A 296 -17.84 -29.17 -28.79
C LYS A 296 -19.02 -28.36 -28.30
N MET A 297 -19.03 -28.01 -27.00
CA MET A 297 -20.07 -27.15 -26.43
C MET A 297 -20.02 -25.72 -26.95
N ALA A 298 -18.82 -25.14 -27.07
CA ALA A 298 -18.67 -23.79 -27.60
C ALA A 298 -19.17 -23.70 -29.05
N ASP A 299 -18.86 -24.71 -29.88
CA ASP A 299 -19.37 -24.82 -31.26
C ASP A 299 -20.90 -24.88 -31.30
N LEU A 300 -21.52 -25.72 -30.45
CA LEU A 300 -22.98 -25.83 -30.35
C LEU A 300 -23.64 -24.50 -29.97
N TYR A 301 -23.00 -23.73 -29.08
CA TYR A 301 -23.48 -22.43 -28.63
C TYR A 301 -23.05 -21.26 -29.52
N LYS A 302 -22.38 -21.53 -30.64
CA LYS A 302 -21.83 -20.51 -31.56
C LYS A 302 -20.90 -19.50 -30.86
N ILE A 303 -20.21 -19.96 -29.82
CA ILE A 303 -19.16 -19.21 -29.15
C ILE A 303 -17.86 -19.50 -29.88
N LYS A 304 -17.20 -18.46 -30.38
CA LYS A 304 -15.89 -18.59 -31.03
C LYS A 304 -14.81 -18.75 -29.97
N VAL A 305 -13.98 -19.77 -30.13
CA VAL A 305 -12.90 -20.07 -29.18
C VAL A 305 -11.57 -19.58 -29.73
N ILE A 306 -10.81 -18.89 -28.88
CA ILE A 306 -9.43 -18.51 -29.16
C ILE A 306 -8.55 -19.14 -28.09
N GLU A 307 -7.60 -19.97 -28.49
CA GLU A 307 -6.68 -20.65 -27.58
C GLU A 307 -5.28 -20.04 -27.69
N GLY A 308 -4.56 -19.98 -26.58
CA GLY A 308 -3.19 -19.49 -26.57
C GLY A 308 -2.53 -19.70 -25.22
N LYS A 309 -1.21 -19.87 -25.21
CA LYS A 309 -0.43 -20.06 -23.97
C LYS A 309 0.11 -18.74 -23.42
N SER A 310 0.15 -17.69 -24.24
CA SER A 310 0.75 -16.40 -23.90
C SER A 310 -0.11 -15.24 -24.41
N ALA A 311 0.01 -14.06 -23.79
CA ALA A 311 -0.71 -12.87 -24.22
C ALA A 311 -0.43 -12.52 -25.69
N SER A 312 0.80 -12.74 -26.15
CA SER A 312 1.22 -12.52 -27.53
C SER A 312 0.49 -13.44 -28.52
N GLU A 313 0.43 -14.74 -28.23
CA GLU A 313 -0.31 -15.72 -29.06
C GLU A 313 -1.79 -15.34 -29.18
N VAL A 314 -2.42 -15.02 -28.05
CA VAL A 314 -3.84 -14.62 -28.01
C VAL A 314 -4.06 -13.32 -28.79
N THR A 315 -3.18 -12.34 -28.64
CA THR A 315 -3.28 -11.05 -29.35
C THR A 315 -3.17 -11.24 -30.86
N VAL A 316 -2.28 -12.12 -31.33
CA VAL A 316 -2.16 -12.47 -32.77
C VAL A 316 -3.44 -13.16 -33.25
N ALA A 317 -3.92 -14.18 -32.53
CA ALA A 317 -5.11 -14.93 -32.92
C ALA A 317 -6.37 -14.04 -32.95
N ILE A 318 -6.55 -13.14 -31.98
CA ILE A 318 -7.63 -12.14 -31.99
C ILE A 318 -7.54 -11.20 -33.17
N LYS A 319 -6.33 -10.74 -33.52
CA LYS A 319 -6.13 -9.83 -34.64
C LYS A 319 -6.58 -10.48 -35.96
N GLU A 320 -6.19 -11.73 -36.19
CA GLU A 320 -6.55 -12.49 -37.39
C GLU A 320 -8.06 -12.72 -37.46
N GLU A 321 -8.68 -13.13 -36.35
CA GLU A 321 -10.13 -13.38 -36.31
C GLU A 321 -10.93 -12.09 -36.54
N ILE A 322 -10.50 -10.95 -35.97
CA ILE A 322 -11.20 -9.68 -36.15
C ILE A 322 -11.02 -9.12 -37.57
N ALA A 323 -9.82 -9.25 -38.15
CA ALA A 323 -9.57 -8.86 -39.53
C ALA A 323 -10.43 -9.68 -40.53
N ALA A 324 -10.66 -10.95 -40.26
CA ALA A 324 -11.53 -11.77 -41.11
C ALA A 324 -13.01 -11.36 -41.06
N ASN A 325 -13.45 -10.69 -39.99
CA ASN A 325 -14.87 -10.55 -39.65
C ASN A 325 -15.40 -9.11 -39.56
N TYR A 326 -14.52 -8.10 -39.52
CA TYR A 326 -14.90 -6.69 -39.29
C TYR A 326 -14.17 -5.65 -40.14
N THR A 327 -13.13 -5.98 -40.89
CA THR A 327 -12.52 -5.04 -41.86
C THR A 327 -13.25 -5.09 -43.20
N HIS A 328 -14.11 -4.09 -43.42
CA HIS A 328 -14.59 -3.66 -44.74
C HIS A 328 -14.36 -2.17 -44.91
#